data_AF-A0A5E7C232-F1
#
_entry.id   AF-A0A5E7C232-F1
#
_cell.length_a   1.000
_cell.length_b   1.000
_cell.length_c   1.000
_cell.angle_alpha   90.00
_cell.angle_beta   90.00
_cell.angle_gamma   90.00
#
_symmetry.space_group_name_H-M   'P 1'
#
loop_
_entity.id
_entity.type
_entity.pdbx_description
1 polymer ?
#
loop_
_entity_poly.entity_id
_entity_poly.type
_entity_poly.pdbx_seq_one_letter_code
_entity_poly.pdbx_strand_id
1 'polypeptide(L)'
;MNHSIETRFDGCLDAKKIRGLITVRPEPVGFLSAMDSVIAAESLADVLMKIFLPNEFCLGFIKEMAGRASLHSSKLFTTETEYVSKIYNPPEVEVSPVCLTGLAGVGKSQTIAALRKILPPPMDFTCDHYHGAVKLISHWYASARGKAGGKQLLTDFVLGSGEPGGRWNLSKLLVESRRRANRDGISLVVLEETQHINTGLGASKVTDILLTMAAIGPPMIFVSNYSLVHKLLRRNSEDKQRLLSEPRIMLPDEPESQDWKDYVAECVRVSGGHIRVDIDDLAAELYRSTFGIKRLAVQLLKLAYIECRNAGREYVILCDISRAYRSSGYSSNSKEVEELHFQALQPRSTGRHLDLRCPFDLPIEMKSNVVKFARADRDNRVIAKVFDSALNENERSAMKHIDLTPGDVSRPSKPVRRPPVPKATDDESARDFQKYIDSMSLPSKPKKPR
;
A
#
# COMPACT_ATOMS: atom_id res chain seq x y z
N MET A 1 -19.06 18.66 -34.68
CA MET A 1 -19.66 18.87 -33.35
C MET A 1 -18.93 20.06 -32.69
N ASN A 2 -19.27 20.50 -31.49
CA ASN A 2 -18.60 21.65 -30.87
C ASN A 2 -17.12 21.34 -30.60
N HIS A 3 -16.19 22.20 -31.02
CA HIS A 3 -14.74 22.02 -30.84
C HIS A 3 -14.36 21.75 -29.37
N SER A 4 -15.11 22.34 -28.44
CA SER A 4 -14.93 22.14 -27.00
C SER A 4 -15.13 20.70 -26.52
N ILE A 5 -15.90 19.87 -27.24
CA ILE A 5 -16.07 18.44 -26.93
C ILE A 5 -14.88 17.64 -27.43
N GLU A 6 -14.39 17.95 -28.64
CA GLU A 6 -13.26 17.24 -29.26
C GLU A 6 -11.98 17.43 -28.44
N THR A 7 -11.76 18.63 -27.92
CA THR A 7 -10.61 18.97 -27.07
C THR A 7 -10.86 18.73 -25.58
N ARG A 8 -12.00 18.14 -25.19
CA ARG A 8 -12.43 18.03 -23.77
C ARG A 8 -11.40 17.30 -22.91
N PHE A 9 -10.71 16.31 -23.46
CA PHE A 9 -9.71 15.49 -22.77
C PHE A 9 -8.27 15.87 -23.12
N ASP A 10 -8.06 17.01 -23.80
CA ASP A 10 -6.73 17.46 -24.16
C ASP A 10 -5.88 17.74 -22.91
N GLY A 11 -4.65 17.23 -22.91
CA GLY A 11 -3.74 17.33 -21.77
C GLY A 11 -3.95 16.27 -20.68
N CYS A 12 -5.04 15.49 -20.70
CA CYS A 12 -5.27 14.39 -19.75
C CYS A 12 -4.42 13.14 -20.04
N LEU A 13 -3.68 13.11 -21.17
CA LEU A 13 -2.90 11.96 -21.64
C LEU A 13 -1.37 12.20 -21.64
N ASP A 14 -0.93 13.43 -21.39
CA ASP A 14 0.49 13.80 -21.34
C ASP A 14 1.08 13.45 -19.97
N ALA A 15 1.97 12.47 -19.93
CA ALA A 15 2.57 11.96 -18.70
C ALA A 15 3.30 13.05 -17.87
N LYS A 16 3.92 14.04 -18.53
CA LYS A 16 4.63 15.12 -17.81
C LYS A 16 3.64 16.06 -17.14
N LYS A 17 2.56 16.44 -17.84
CA LYS A 17 1.49 17.28 -17.29
C LYS A 17 0.74 16.56 -16.16
N ILE A 18 0.39 15.29 -16.38
CA ILE A 18 -0.21 14.40 -15.37
C ILE A 18 0.62 14.43 -14.10
N ARG A 19 1.94 14.15 -14.18
CA ARG A 19 2.84 14.12 -13.03
C ARG A 19 2.86 15.47 -12.31
N GLY A 20 2.98 16.58 -13.03
CA GLY A 20 2.99 17.92 -12.44
C GLY A 20 1.70 18.27 -11.68
N LEU A 21 0.53 17.88 -12.20
CA LEU A 21 -0.77 18.20 -11.60
C LEU A 21 -1.08 17.37 -10.36
N ILE A 22 -0.67 16.10 -10.33
CA ILE A 22 -1.03 15.19 -9.24
C ILE A 22 0.00 15.15 -8.13
N THR A 23 1.24 15.52 -8.40
CA THR A 23 2.30 15.51 -7.37
C THR A 23 1.93 16.48 -6.25
N VAL A 24 1.87 15.97 -5.01
CA VAL A 24 1.61 16.76 -3.82
C VAL A 24 2.82 16.69 -2.91
N ARG A 25 3.45 17.85 -2.73
CA ARG A 25 4.57 18.09 -1.81
C ARG A 25 4.13 19.12 -0.78
N PRO A 26 3.65 18.70 0.40
CA PRO A 26 3.12 19.62 1.40
C PRO A 26 4.23 20.50 2.00
N GLU A 27 3.88 21.67 2.53
CA GLU A 27 4.86 22.50 3.23
C GLU A 27 5.41 21.80 4.48
N PRO A 28 6.68 22.04 4.86
CA PRO A 28 7.25 21.47 6.07
C PRO A 28 6.46 21.84 7.31
N VAL A 29 6.38 20.91 8.26
CA VAL A 29 5.66 21.14 9.52
C VAL A 29 6.46 22.10 10.39
N GLY A 30 5.81 23.17 10.85
CA GLY A 30 6.40 24.14 11.77
C GLY A 30 5.94 23.93 13.21
N PHE A 31 6.73 24.44 14.16
CA PHE A 31 6.35 24.59 15.58
C PHE A 31 6.03 23.29 16.35
N LEU A 32 6.51 22.12 15.90
CA LEU A 32 6.24 20.85 16.59
C LEU A 32 6.87 20.78 17.99
N SER A 33 8.01 21.45 18.23
CA SER A 33 8.68 21.45 19.54
C SER A 33 7.87 22.15 20.65
N ALA A 34 6.98 23.08 20.28
CA ALA A 34 6.17 23.86 21.21
C ALA A 34 4.86 23.16 21.62
N MET A 35 4.51 22.06 20.95
CA MET A 35 3.31 21.28 21.21
C MET A 35 3.61 20.09 22.11
N ASP A 36 2.56 19.54 22.72
CA ASP A 36 2.62 18.22 23.36
C ASP A 36 3.11 17.15 22.37
N SER A 37 3.87 16.16 22.85
CA SER A 37 4.52 15.17 21.99
C SER A 37 3.54 14.37 21.15
N VAL A 38 2.36 14.05 21.69
CA VAL A 38 1.33 13.27 20.99
C VAL A 38 0.63 14.13 19.94
N ILE A 39 0.29 15.38 20.30
CA ILE A 39 -0.36 16.33 19.38
C ILE A 39 0.58 16.67 18.21
N ALA A 40 1.85 16.93 18.51
CA ALA A 40 2.88 17.15 17.51
C ALA A 40 3.04 15.95 16.56
N ALA A 41 3.00 14.73 17.11
CA ALA A 41 3.09 13.51 16.30
C ALA A 41 1.89 13.34 15.36
N GLU A 42 0.68 13.66 15.81
CA GLU A 42 -0.52 13.66 14.94
C GLU A 42 -0.41 14.70 13.83
N SER A 43 0.02 15.92 14.17
CA SER A 43 0.22 16.98 13.17
C SER A 43 1.26 16.57 12.12
N LEU A 44 2.38 15.97 12.55
CA LEU A 44 3.38 15.41 11.64
C LEU A 44 2.76 14.33 10.73
N ALA A 45 2.02 13.38 11.31
CA ALA A 45 1.39 12.31 10.55
C ALA A 45 0.39 12.83 9.51
N ASP A 46 -0.44 13.81 9.87
CA ASP A 46 -1.42 14.43 8.98
C ASP A 46 -0.78 15.09 7.76
N VAL A 47 0.38 15.72 7.94
CA VAL A 47 1.11 16.35 6.83
C VAL A 47 1.82 15.29 5.98
N LEU A 48 2.46 14.28 6.61
CA LEU A 48 3.08 13.17 5.89
C LEU A 48 2.05 12.38 5.04
N MET A 49 0.82 12.20 5.52
CA MET A 49 -0.26 11.54 4.76
C MET A 49 -0.68 12.31 3.50
N LYS A 50 -0.39 13.61 3.40
CA LYS A 50 -0.68 14.42 2.21
C LYS A 50 0.35 14.24 1.10
N ILE A 51 1.52 13.67 1.40
CA ILE A 51 2.56 13.41 0.40
C ILE A 51 2.00 12.45 -0.65
N PHE A 52 2.06 12.87 -1.90
CA PHE A 52 1.73 12.01 -3.03
C PHE A 52 2.73 12.20 -4.16
N LEU A 53 3.64 11.25 -4.28
CA LEU A 53 4.58 11.14 -5.39
C LEU A 53 4.13 9.97 -6.29
N PRO A 54 3.70 10.24 -7.54
CA PRO A 54 3.19 9.20 -8.41
C PRO A 54 4.33 8.37 -9.00
N ASN A 55 4.35 7.07 -8.69
CA ASN A 55 5.24 6.08 -9.32
C ASN A 55 4.76 5.76 -10.76
N GLU A 56 5.54 4.96 -11.48
CA GLU A 56 5.22 4.57 -12.86
C GLU A 56 3.87 3.86 -12.98
N PHE A 57 3.52 2.99 -12.04
CA PHE A 57 2.21 2.32 -12.01
C PHE A 57 1.07 3.34 -11.93
N CYS A 58 1.15 4.31 -11.01
CA CYS A 58 0.13 5.34 -10.85
C CYS A 58 -0.06 6.15 -12.15
N LEU A 59 1.04 6.55 -12.78
CA LEU A 59 0.98 7.32 -14.04
C LEU A 59 0.40 6.50 -15.19
N GLY A 60 0.85 5.25 -15.33
CA GLY A 60 0.34 4.33 -16.34
C GLY A 60 -1.15 4.05 -16.16
N PHE A 61 -1.57 3.74 -14.94
CA PHE A 61 -2.98 3.50 -14.61
C PHE A 61 -3.85 4.73 -14.88
N ILE A 62 -3.44 5.92 -14.42
CA ILE A 62 -4.22 7.14 -14.64
C ILE A 62 -4.34 7.44 -16.13
N LYS A 63 -3.24 7.32 -16.89
CA LYS A 63 -3.23 7.53 -18.34
C LYS A 63 -4.16 6.53 -19.05
N GLU A 64 -4.12 5.25 -18.66
CA GLU A 64 -5.01 4.21 -19.20
C GLU A 64 -6.48 4.59 -18.98
N MET A 65 -6.84 4.95 -17.74
CA MET A 65 -8.22 5.25 -17.38
C MET A 65 -8.72 6.56 -18.02
N ALA A 66 -7.89 7.60 -18.07
CA ALA A 66 -8.19 8.83 -18.79
C ALA A 66 -8.35 8.58 -20.29
N GLY A 67 -7.53 7.70 -20.89
CA GLY A 67 -7.65 7.29 -22.29
C GLY A 67 -8.97 6.55 -22.58
N ARG A 68 -9.37 5.62 -21.71
CA ARG A 68 -10.66 4.93 -21.81
C ARG A 68 -11.83 5.91 -21.70
N ALA A 69 -11.77 6.86 -20.77
CA ALA A 69 -12.77 7.89 -20.61
C ALA A 69 -12.85 8.80 -21.85
N SER A 70 -11.71 9.24 -22.39
CA SER A 70 -11.64 10.02 -23.63
C SER A 70 -12.26 9.27 -24.79
N LEU A 71 -11.92 7.99 -24.98
CA LEU A 71 -12.46 7.17 -26.06
C LEU A 71 -13.99 6.99 -25.93
N HIS A 72 -14.49 6.78 -24.70
CA HIS A 72 -15.92 6.72 -24.46
C HIS A 72 -16.60 8.05 -24.78
N SER A 73 -16.04 9.18 -24.35
CA SER A 73 -16.55 10.52 -24.66
C SER A 73 -16.63 10.74 -26.17
N SER A 74 -15.57 10.43 -26.93
CA SER A 74 -15.58 10.56 -28.39
C SER A 74 -16.65 9.70 -29.06
N LYS A 75 -16.90 8.48 -28.56
CA LYS A 75 -17.98 7.60 -29.07
C LYS A 75 -19.38 8.07 -28.67
N LEU A 76 -19.52 8.75 -27.55
CA LEU A 76 -20.79 9.32 -27.11
C LEU A 76 -21.16 10.51 -28.01
N PHE A 77 -20.17 11.31 -28.35
CA PHE A 77 -20.27 12.55 -29.11
C PHE A 77 -19.74 12.42 -30.55
N THR A 78 -20.16 11.37 -31.28
CA THR A 78 -19.85 11.21 -32.72
C THR A 78 -20.65 12.18 -33.58
N THR A 79 -21.97 12.17 -33.41
CA THR A 79 -22.93 13.08 -34.06
C THR A 79 -23.99 13.51 -33.05
N GLU A 80 -24.59 14.69 -33.25
CA GLU A 80 -25.60 15.19 -32.31
C GLU A 80 -26.85 14.29 -32.31
N THR A 81 -27.25 13.78 -33.48
CA THR A 81 -28.37 12.86 -33.63
C THR A 81 -28.16 11.55 -32.86
N GLU A 82 -26.95 10.96 -32.93
CA GLU A 82 -26.60 9.77 -32.14
C GLU A 82 -26.61 10.05 -30.64
N TYR A 83 -26.05 11.19 -30.23
CA TYR A 83 -26.03 11.61 -28.84
C TYR A 83 -27.45 11.73 -28.29
N VAL A 84 -28.33 12.48 -28.97
CA VAL A 84 -29.74 12.64 -28.60
C VAL A 84 -30.47 11.30 -28.59
N SER A 85 -30.23 10.44 -29.59
CA SER A 85 -30.80 9.09 -29.62
C SER A 85 -30.44 8.27 -28.38
N LYS A 86 -29.19 8.33 -27.91
CA LYS A 86 -28.72 7.60 -26.71
C LYS A 86 -29.32 8.13 -25.40
N ILE A 87 -29.90 9.34 -25.40
CA ILE A 87 -30.62 9.87 -24.24
C ILE A 87 -32.02 9.27 -24.17
N TYR A 88 -32.74 9.24 -25.29
CA TYR A 88 -34.11 8.72 -25.33
C TYR A 88 -34.17 7.19 -25.36
N ASN A 89 -33.20 6.58 -26.04
CA ASN A 89 -33.06 5.13 -26.19
C ASN A 89 -31.66 4.70 -25.71
N PRO A 90 -31.40 4.74 -24.39
CA PRO A 90 -30.11 4.35 -23.85
C PRO A 90 -29.83 2.87 -24.15
N PRO A 91 -28.66 2.53 -24.70
CA PRO A 91 -28.37 1.15 -25.09
C PRO A 91 -28.20 0.27 -23.85
N GLU A 92 -28.60 -0.99 -23.98
CA GLU A 92 -28.34 -2.01 -22.96
C GLU A 92 -26.93 -2.55 -23.13
N VAL A 93 -26.00 -1.97 -22.39
CA VAL A 93 -24.59 -2.35 -22.42
C VAL A 93 -24.14 -2.73 -21.01
N GLU A 94 -23.28 -3.73 -20.94
CA GLU A 94 -22.53 -4.06 -19.74
C GLU A 94 -21.03 -3.98 -20.05
N VAL A 95 -20.28 -3.29 -19.21
CA VAL A 95 -18.83 -3.20 -19.33
C VAL A 95 -18.13 -4.19 -18.40
N SER A 96 -16.95 -4.66 -18.80
CA SER A 96 -16.03 -5.30 -17.85
C SER A 96 -15.33 -4.22 -17.03
N PRO A 97 -15.54 -4.15 -15.71
CA PRO A 97 -14.93 -3.12 -14.90
C PRO A 97 -13.45 -3.44 -14.61
N VAL A 98 -12.64 -2.40 -14.52
CA VAL A 98 -11.22 -2.50 -14.15
C VAL A 98 -11.12 -2.64 -12.63
N CYS A 99 -10.48 -3.72 -12.17
CA CYS A 99 -10.28 -4.00 -10.76
C CYS A 99 -8.93 -3.40 -10.31
N LEU A 100 -8.95 -2.27 -9.60
CA LEU A 100 -7.75 -1.74 -8.95
C LEU A 100 -7.59 -2.42 -7.59
N THR A 101 -6.54 -3.22 -7.42
CA THR A 101 -6.32 -4.01 -6.21
C THR A 101 -4.88 -3.95 -5.71
N GLY A 102 -4.65 -4.34 -4.46
CA GLY A 102 -3.35 -4.21 -3.80
C GLY A 102 -3.47 -4.31 -2.29
N LEU A 103 -2.33 -4.32 -1.60
CA LEU A 103 -2.28 -4.30 -0.13
C LEU A 103 -2.96 -3.05 0.44
N ALA A 104 -3.42 -3.12 1.70
CA ALA A 104 -4.05 -1.97 2.33
C ALA A 104 -3.00 -0.90 2.66
N GLY A 105 -3.24 0.35 2.24
CA GLY A 105 -2.35 1.47 2.54
C GLY A 105 -1.20 1.72 1.55
N VAL A 106 -1.17 1.03 0.40
CA VAL A 106 -0.14 1.23 -0.65
C VAL A 106 -0.32 2.49 -1.51
N GLY A 107 -1.53 3.07 -1.57
CA GLY A 107 -1.78 4.27 -2.37
C GLY A 107 -2.99 4.23 -3.31
N LYS A 108 -3.83 3.18 -3.26
CA LYS A 108 -4.97 3.00 -4.19
C LYS A 108 -5.93 4.19 -4.17
N SER A 109 -6.36 4.60 -2.97
CA SER A 109 -7.28 5.73 -2.77
C SER A 109 -6.69 7.06 -3.24
N GLN A 110 -5.41 7.31 -2.94
CA GLN A 110 -4.72 8.51 -3.42
C GLN A 110 -4.61 8.52 -4.95
N THR A 111 -4.42 7.35 -5.58
CA THR A 111 -4.37 7.22 -7.05
C THR A 111 -5.72 7.51 -7.69
N ILE A 112 -6.82 7.08 -7.08
CA ILE A 112 -8.17 7.46 -7.54
C ILE A 112 -8.42 8.96 -7.35
N ALA A 113 -8.02 9.54 -6.21
CA ALA A 113 -8.12 10.98 -6.00
C ALA A 113 -7.30 11.77 -7.04
N ALA A 114 -6.11 11.29 -7.40
CA ALA A 114 -5.27 11.85 -8.45
C ALA A 114 -5.91 11.74 -9.84
N LEU A 115 -6.49 10.58 -10.19
CA LEU A 115 -7.24 10.39 -11.44
C LEU A 115 -8.36 11.42 -11.58
N ARG A 116 -9.15 11.62 -10.51
CA ARG A 116 -10.26 12.57 -10.50
C ARG A 116 -9.84 14.02 -10.70
N LYS A 117 -8.62 14.40 -10.30
CA LYS A 117 -8.04 15.73 -10.55
C LYS A 117 -7.63 15.94 -12.00
N ILE A 118 -7.26 14.87 -12.71
CA ILE A 118 -6.82 14.93 -14.11
C ILE A 118 -8.00 14.94 -15.07
N LEU A 119 -9.09 14.27 -14.71
CA LEU A 119 -10.27 14.23 -15.56
C LEU A 119 -10.84 15.63 -15.78
N PRO A 120 -11.43 15.91 -16.96
CA PRO A 120 -11.89 17.25 -17.30
C PRO A 120 -12.87 17.81 -16.25
N PRO A 121 -12.75 19.10 -15.89
CA PRO A 121 -13.70 19.74 -14.99
C PRO A 121 -15.09 19.81 -15.64
N PRO A 122 -16.14 20.05 -14.85
CA PRO A 122 -17.47 20.24 -15.40
C PRO A 122 -17.51 21.43 -16.39
N MET A 123 -18.17 21.24 -17.53
CA MET A 123 -18.27 22.26 -18.57
C MET A 123 -19.70 22.39 -19.09
N ASP A 124 -20.06 23.57 -19.56
CA ASP A 124 -21.36 23.79 -20.18
C ASP A 124 -21.35 23.36 -21.65
N PHE A 125 -22.38 22.64 -22.06
CA PHE A 125 -22.57 22.11 -23.40
C PHE A 125 -23.92 22.53 -23.94
N THR A 126 -23.91 23.11 -25.14
CA THR A 126 -25.10 23.51 -25.88
C THR A 126 -25.18 22.70 -27.17
N CYS A 127 -26.39 22.29 -27.51
CA CYS A 127 -26.72 21.68 -28.79
C CYS A 127 -28.17 22.01 -29.16
N ASP A 128 -28.54 21.82 -30.42
CA ASP A 128 -29.85 22.23 -30.98
C ASP A 128 -31.03 21.55 -30.26
N HIS A 129 -30.79 20.40 -29.64
CA HIS A 129 -31.77 19.69 -28.84
C HIS A 129 -32.23 20.44 -27.57
N TYR A 130 -31.36 21.24 -26.95
CA TYR A 130 -31.67 21.91 -25.67
C TYR A 130 -31.96 23.39 -25.85
N HIS A 131 -33.01 23.87 -25.17
CA HIS A 131 -33.20 25.30 -24.93
C HIS A 131 -32.33 25.71 -23.73
N GLY A 132 -31.01 25.80 -23.95
CA GLY A 132 -30.02 26.16 -22.91
C GLY A 132 -28.81 25.24 -22.89
N ALA A 133 -27.99 25.36 -21.84
CA ALA A 133 -26.80 24.54 -21.65
C ALA A 133 -27.05 23.38 -20.67
N VAL A 134 -26.47 22.22 -20.97
CA VAL A 134 -26.36 21.06 -20.08
C VAL A 134 -24.94 21.00 -19.54
N LYS A 135 -24.82 20.69 -18.25
CA LYS A 135 -23.51 20.57 -17.60
C LYS A 135 -22.94 19.18 -17.81
N LEU A 136 -21.88 19.07 -18.59
CA LEU A 136 -21.14 17.82 -18.77
C LEU A 136 -20.22 17.57 -17.58
N ILE A 137 -20.24 16.34 -17.06
CA ILE A 137 -19.40 15.89 -15.94
C ILE A 137 -18.53 14.73 -16.46
N SER A 138 -17.25 14.70 -16.12
CA SER A 138 -16.33 13.68 -16.66
C SER A 138 -16.52 12.31 -16.02
N HIS A 139 -16.86 12.27 -14.73
CA HIS A 139 -16.96 11.03 -13.98
C HIS A 139 -18.03 11.03 -12.90
N TRP A 140 -18.51 9.83 -12.60
CA TRP A 140 -19.26 9.54 -11.39
C TRP A 140 -18.36 8.84 -10.37
N TYR A 141 -18.48 9.27 -9.13
CA TYR A 141 -17.74 8.70 -8.01
C TYR A 141 -18.73 8.32 -6.91
N ALA A 142 -18.64 7.09 -6.43
CA ALA A 142 -19.36 6.66 -5.24
C ALA A 142 -18.45 5.88 -4.29
N SER A 143 -18.64 6.10 -2.99
CA SER A 143 -18.20 5.17 -1.97
C SER A 143 -19.31 4.16 -1.70
N ALA A 144 -18.94 2.89 -1.65
CA ALA A 144 -19.85 1.81 -1.29
C ALA A 144 -20.10 1.69 0.22
N ARG A 145 -19.46 2.52 1.04
CA ARG A 145 -19.59 2.49 2.50
C ARG A 145 -20.99 2.95 2.93
N GLY A 146 -21.63 2.14 3.78
CA GLY A 146 -22.95 2.44 4.34
C GLY A 146 -24.10 2.33 3.33
N LYS A 147 -23.87 1.76 2.13
CA LYS A 147 -24.89 1.57 1.10
C LYS A 147 -25.51 0.17 1.23
N ALA A 148 -26.84 0.11 1.21
CA ALA A 148 -27.63 -1.11 1.37
C ALA A 148 -27.60 -2.03 0.14
N GLY A 149 -27.30 -1.50 -1.05
CA GLY A 149 -27.24 -2.27 -2.29
C GLY A 149 -27.11 -1.41 -3.54
N GLY A 150 -27.06 -2.05 -4.72
CA GLY A 150 -26.86 -1.36 -6.00
C GLY A 150 -27.97 -0.36 -6.30
N LYS A 151 -29.21 -0.68 -5.90
CA LYS A 151 -30.36 0.23 -5.99
C LYS A 151 -30.10 1.58 -5.32
N GLN A 152 -29.48 1.60 -4.14
CA GLN A 152 -29.21 2.84 -3.42
C GLN A 152 -28.14 3.67 -4.14
N LEU A 153 -27.09 3.02 -4.66
CA LEU A 153 -26.06 3.69 -5.46
C LEU A 153 -26.63 4.33 -6.72
N LEU A 154 -27.47 3.61 -7.47
CA LEU A 154 -28.15 4.19 -8.64
C LEU A 154 -29.08 5.35 -8.25
N THR A 155 -29.78 5.22 -7.12
CA THR A 155 -30.63 6.28 -6.59
C THR A 155 -29.80 7.52 -6.27
N ASP A 156 -28.61 7.37 -5.67
CA ASP A 156 -27.74 8.50 -5.36
C ASP A 156 -27.26 9.23 -6.63
N PHE A 157 -26.98 8.51 -7.73
CA PHE A 157 -26.61 9.13 -9.01
C PHE A 157 -27.78 9.83 -9.70
N VAL A 158 -29.01 9.33 -9.54
CA VAL A 158 -30.20 9.85 -10.22
C VAL A 158 -30.89 10.95 -9.38
N LEU A 159 -31.16 10.73 -8.11
CA LEU A 159 -31.94 11.65 -7.28
C LEU A 159 -31.06 12.54 -6.40
N GLY A 160 -29.80 12.15 -6.19
CA GLY A 160 -28.92 12.78 -5.20
C GLY A 160 -28.98 12.04 -3.86
N SER A 161 -27.97 12.27 -3.03
CA SER A 161 -27.80 11.57 -1.74
C SER A 161 -28.90 11.95 -0.75
N GLY A 162 -29.65 10.96 -0.26
CA GLY A 162 -30.64 11.14 0.82
C GLY A 162 -32.10 11.21 0.36
N GLU A 163 -32.35 11.18 -0.94
CA GLU A 163 -33.70 11.15 -1.51
C GLU A 163 -34.32 9.73 -1.42
N PRO A 164 -35.59 9.58 -0.99
CA PRO A 164 -36.23 8.29 -0.89
C PRO A 164 -36.51 7.67 -2.27
N GLY A 165 -35.66 6.73 -2.69
CA GLY A 165 -35.82 5.95 -3.94
C GLY A 165 -36.99 4.94 -3.95
N GLY A 166 -37.94 5.06 -3.02
CA GLY A 166 -39.02 4.09 -2.80
C GLY A 166 -39.95 3.87 -4.00
N ARG A 167 -40.09 4.86 -4.88
CA ARG A 167 -40.95 4.78 -6.09
C ARG A 167 -40.34 4.03 -7.27
N TRP A 168 -39.03 3.82 -7.30
CA TRP A 168 -38.37 3.32 -8.50
C TRP A 168 -37.94 1.86 -8.31
N ASN A 169 -38.20 1.02 -9.32
CA ASN A 169 -37.64 -0.33 -9.38
C ASN A 169 -36.20 -0.28 -9.94
N LEU A 170 -35.38 -1.30 -9.65
CA LEU A 170 -33.98 -1.37 -10.06
C LEU A 170 -33.81 -1.19 -11.58
N SER A 171 -34.62 -1.87 -12.38
CA SER A 171 -34.55 -1.77 -13.85
C SER A 171 -34.86 -0.35 -14.35
N LYS A 172 -35.85 0.32 -13.75
CA LYS A 172 -36.18 1.72 -14.09
C LYS A 172 -35.05 2.67 -13.68
N LEU A 173 -34.43 2.44 -12.52
CA LEU A 173 -33.26 3.22 -12.09
C LEU A 173 -32.06 3.01 -13.00
N LEU A 174 -31.85 1.79 -13.50
CA LEU A 174 -30.75 1.50 -14.41
C LEU A 174 -30.93 2.21 -15.75
N VAL A 175 -32.12 2.13 -16.35
CA VAL A 175 -32.45 2.86 -17.59
C VAL A 175 -32.28 4.36 -17.40
N GLU A 176 -32.77 4.90 -16.28
CA GLU A 176 -32.61 6.32 -15.96
C GLU A 176 -31.14 6.72 -15.71
N SER A 177 -30.37 5.85 -15.05
CA SER A 177 -28.94 6.06 -14.83
C SER A 177 -28.18 6.09 -16.16
N ARG A 178 -28.50 5.19 -17.10
CA ARG A 178 -27.94 5.21 -18.45
C ARG A 178 -28.30 6.49 -19.19
N ARG A 179 -29.57 6.88 -19.15
CA ARG A 179 -30.06 8.14 -19.76
C ARG A 179 -29.28 9.33 -19.22
N ARG A 180 -29.11 9.44 -17.91
CA ARG A 180 -28.36 10.54 -17.28
C ARG A 180 -26.87 10.48 -17.56
N ALA A 181 -26.28 9.28 -17.56
CA ALA A 181 -24.88 9.11 -17.92
C ALA A 181 -24.60 9.63 -19.33
N ASN A 182 -25.49 9.32 -20.28
CA ASN A 182 -25.41 9.83 -21.65
C ASN A 182 -25.64 11.35 -21.70
N ARG A 183 -26.73 11.84 -21.09
CA ARG A 183 -27.09 13.28 -21.07
C ARG A 183 -26.00 14.16 -20.44
N ASP A 184 -25.43 13.72 -19.33
CA ASP A 184 -24.43 14.50 -18.58
C ASP A 184 -23.00 14.22 -19.09
N GLY A 185 -22.84 13.44 -20.16
CA GLY A 185 -21.53 13.16 -20.77
C GLY A 185 -20.56 12.40 -19.87
N ILE A 186 -21.08 11.54 -18.98
CA ILE A 186 -20.29 10.75 -18.03
C ILE A 186 -19.41 9.77 -18.80
N SER A 187 -18.11 9.86 -18.56
CA SER A 187 -17.10 9.11 -19.30
C SER A 187 -16.38 8.06 -18.45
N LEU A 188 -16.58 8.07 -17.13
CA LEU A 188 -15.99 7.12 -16.20
C LEU A 188 -16.86 6.95 -14.95
N VAL A 189 -17.00 5.73 -14.46
CA VAL A 189 -17.64 5.43 -13.17
C VAL A 189 -16.59 4.85 -12.22
N VAL A 190 -16.50 5.39 -11.01
CA VAL A 190 -15.54 4.94 -10.00
C VAL A 190 -16.28 4.52 -8.73
N LEU A 191 -16.04 3.29 -8.29
CA LEU A 191 -16.57 2.73 -7.06
C LEU A 191 -15.43 2.45 -6.07
N GLU A 192 -15.39 3.20 -4.98
CA GLU A 192 -14.41 3.02 -3.91
C GLU A 192 -15.02 2.35 -2.66
N GLU A 193 -14.18 1.91 -1.73
CA GLU A 193 -14.59 1.33 -0.44
C GLU A 193 -15.48 0.07 -0.56
N THR A 194 -15.34 -0.68 -1.66
CA THR A 194 -16.16 -1.88 -1.93
C THR A 194 -16.04 -2.98 -0.87
N GLN A 195 -14.93 -3.00 -0.12
CA GLN A 195 -14.74 -3.88 1.02
C GLN A 195 -15.70 -3.61 2.19
N HIS A 196 -16.22 -2.39 2.33
CA HIS A 196 -17.12 -2.02 3.43
C HIS A 196 -18.57 -2.45 3.23
N ILE A 197 -18.96 -2.85 2.01
CA ILE A 197 -20.23 -3.56 1.78
C ILE A 197 -20.26 -4.89 2.56
N ASN A 198 -19.08 -5.46 2.84
CA ASN A 198 -18.89 -6.79 3.39
C ASN A 198 -19.01 -6.87 4.92
N THR A 199 -19.39 -5.80 5.62
CA THR A 199 -19.67 -5.86 7.06
C THR A 199 -20.98 -6.61 7.30
N GLY A 200 -20.91 -7.95 7.27
CA GLY A 200 -22.02 -8.87 7.55
C GLY A 200 -22.79 -9.37 6.32
N LEU A 201 -22.48 -8.90 5.11
CA LEU A 201 -23.17 -9.26 3.87
C LEU A 201 -22.26 -10.04 2.91
N GLY A 202 -22.74 -11.19 2.43
CA GLY A 202 -21.97 -12.14 1.63
C GLY A 202 -21.44 -11.58 0.31
N ALA A 203 -20.42 -12.25 -0.25
CA ALA A 203 -19.77 -11.89 -1.53
C ALA A 203 -20.75 -11.75 -2.71
N SER A 204 -21.92 -12.38 -2.65
CA SER A 204 -23.02 -12.21 -3.61
C SER A 204 -23.48 -10.76 -3.73
N LYS A 205 -23.75 -10.08 -2.60
CA LYS A 205 -24.24 -8.70 -2.64
C LYS A 205 -23.24 -7.72 -3.26
N VAL A 206 -21.94 -7.94 -3.00
CA VAL A 206 -20.89 -7.12 -3.62
C VAL A 206 -20.86 -7.36 -5.13
N THR A 207 -20.99 -8.62 -5.54
CA THR A 207 -21.07 -9.00 -6.96
C THR A 207 -22.27 -8.32 -7.63
N ASP A 208 -23.45 -8.41 -7.03
CA ASP A 208 -24.68 -7.79 -7.55
C ASP A 208 -24.53 -6.28 -7.71
N ILE A 209 -23.91 -5.60 -6.73
CA ILE A 209 -23.60 -4.17 -6.81
C ILE A 209 -22.68 -3.87 -7.98
N LEU A 210 -21.56 -4.61 -8.09
CA LEU A 210 -20.58 -4.37 -9.14
C LEU A 210 -21.16 -4.58 -10.54
N LEU A 211 -21.94 -5.65 -10.73
CA LEU A 211 -22.62 -5.94 -11.99
C LEU A 211 -23.70 -4.90 -12.31
N THR A 212 -24.46 -4.46 -11.31
CA THR A 212 -25.45 -3.37 -11.48
C THR A 212 -24.79 -2.08 -11.94
N MET A 213 -23.65 -1.74 -11.36
CA MET A 213 -22.88 -0.54 -11.73
C MET A 213 -22.22 -0.68 -13.10
N ALA A 214 -21.70 -1.86 -13.43
CA ALA A 214 -21.14 -2.18 -14.74
C ALA A 214 -22.19 -2.11 -15.87
N ALA A 215 -23.45 -2.38 -15.56
CA ALA A 215 -24.55 -2.28 -16.50
C ALA A 215 -24.97 -0.83 -16.84
N ILE A 216 -24.35 0.21 -16.25
CA ILE A 216 -24.62 1.61 -16.61
C ILE A 216 -24.03 1.96 -17.99
N GLY A 217 -22.91 1.33 -18.39
CA GLY A 217 -22.35 1.48 -19.73
C GLY A 217 -21.02 2.25 -19.85
N PRO A 218 -20.74 3.32 -19.10
CA PRO A 218 -19.41 3.94 -19.13
C PRO A 218 -18.33 3.02 -18.56
N PRO A 219 -17.05 3.19 -18.95
CA PRO A 219 -15.93 2.50 -18.34
C PRO A 219 -15.99 2.61 -16.81
N MET A 220 -15.80 1.49 -16.12
CA MET A 220 -15.95 1.41 -14.68
C MET A 220 -14.65 0.97 -14.02
N ILE A 221 -14.31 1.59 -12.89
CA ILE A 221 -13.24 1.18 -11.99
C ILE A 221 -13.88 0.80 -10.66
N PHE A 222 -13.45 -0.31 -10.07
CA PHE A 222 -13.71 -0.58 -8.67
C PHE A 222 -12.42 -0.83 -7.91
N VAL A 223 -12.31 -0.22 -6.72
CA VAL A 223 -11.16 -0.38 -5.85
C VAL A 223 -11.44 -1.48 -4.84
N SER A 224 -10.53 -2.45 -4.74
CA SER A 224 -10.65 -3.58 -3.83
C SER A 224 -9.35 -3.87 -3.07
N ASN A 225 -9.47 -4.51 -1.92
CA ASN A 225 -8.33 -5.14 -1.24
C ASN A 225 -8.27 -6.63 -1.64
N TYR A 226 -7.13 -7.28 -1.44
CA TYR A 226 -6.96 -8.71 -1.74
C TYR A 226 -8.00 -9.59 -1.06
N SER A 227 -8.42 -9.26 0.16
CA SER A 227 -9.47 -9.99 0.88
C SER A 227 -10.80 -10.05 0.12
N LEU A 228 -11.19 -8.97 -0.57
CA LEU A 228 -12.40 -8.97 -1.39
C LEU A 228 -12.18 -9.75 -2.69
N VAL A 229 -11.02 -9.61 -3.31
CA VAL A 229 -10.70 -10.33 -4.55
C VAL A 229 -10.68 -11.85 -4.31
N HIS A 230 -10.10 -12.33 -3.21
CA HIS A 230 -10.17 -13.76 -2.84
C HIS A 230 -11.60 -14.26 -2.69
N LYS A 231 -12.52 -13.41 -2.22
CA LYS A 231 -13.96 -13.76 -2.14
C LYS A 231 -14.60 -13.79 -3.53
N LEU A 232 -14.29 -12.84 -4.40
CA LEU A 232 -14.79 -12.80 -5.79
C LEU A 232 -14.26 -13.98 -6.61
N LEU A 233 -13.00 -14.38 -6.42
CA LEU A 233 -12.40 -15.55 -7.06
C LEU A 233 -13.03 -16.89 -6.64
N ARG A 234 -13.83 -16.92 -5.57
CA ARG A 234 -14.60 -18.11 -5.16
C ARG A 234 -15.99 -18.19 -5.79
N ARG A 235 -16.42 -17.17 -6.55
CA ARG A 235 -17.72 -17.16 -7.25
C ARG A 235 -17.74 -18.17 -8.41
N ASN A 236 -18.87 -18.25 -9.12
CA ASN A 236 -18.96 -18.98 -10.38
C ASN A 236 -17.99 -18.39 -11.44
N SER A 237 -17.72 -19.15 -12.50
CA SER A 237 -16.82 -18.72 -13.58
C SER A 237 -17.34 -17.46 -14.29
N GLU A 238 -18.66 -17.34 -14.46
CA GLU A 238 -19.30 -16.20 -15.10
C GLU A 238 -19.02 -14.89 -14.37
N ASP A 239 -19.29 -14.80 -13.07
CA ASP A 239 -19.05 -13.57 -12.28
C ASP A 239 -17.55 -13.20 -12.29
N LYS A 240 -16.66 -14.19 -12.25
CA LYS A 240 -15.21 -13.96 -12.33
C LYS A 240 -14.81 -13.36 -13.66
N GLN A 241 -15.31 -13.90 -14.78
CA GLN A 241 -14.99 -13.38 -16.11
C GLN A 241 -15.56 -11.97 -16.30
N ARG A 242 -16.74 -11.69 -15.74
CA ARG A 242 -17.37 -10.38 -15.83
C ARG A 242 -16.67 -9.31 -14.98
N LEU A 243 -16.18 -9.65 -13.78
CA LEU A 243 -15.63 -8.68 -12.82
C LEU A 243 -14.10 -8.66 -12.69
N LEU A 244 -13.42 -9.75 -12.99
CA LEU A 244 -11.97 -9.94 -12.73
C LEU A 244 -11.17 -10.24 -14.01
N SER A 245 -11.71 -9.92 -15.19
CA SER A 245 -11.00 -10.03 -16.46
C SER A 245 -9.86 -9.02 -16.59
N GLU A 246 -9.98 -7.84 -15.97
CA GLU A 246 -9.00 -6.76 -16.09
C GLU A 246 -8.48 -6.28 -14.71
N PRO A 247 -7.69 -7.10 -13.99
CA PRO A 247 -7.06 -6.66 -12.75
C PRO A 247 -5.87 -5.73 -13.02
N ARG A 248 -5.73 -4.70 -12.18
CA ARG A 248 -4.57 -3.83 -12.08
C ARG A 248 -4.06 -3.88 -10.65
N ILE A 249 -2.91 -4.49 -10.47
CA ILE A 249 -2.36 -4.83 -9.15
C ILE A 249 -1.32 -3.79 -8.76
N MET A 250 -1.64 -2.97 -7.76
CA MET A 250 -0.72 -2.03 -7.16
C MET A 250 0.11 -2.73 -6.08
N LEU A 251 1.40 -2.88 -6.36
CA LEU A 251 2.38 -3.42 -5.43
C LEU A 251 2.99 -2.27 -4.59
N PRO A 252 3.53 -2.58 -3.40
CA PRO A 252 4.40 -1.64 -2.69
C PRO A 252 5.61 -1.25 -3.54
N ASP A 253 6.15 -0.05 -3.29
CA ASP A 253 7.37 0.42 -3.96
C ASP A 253 8.55 -0.51 -3.61
N GLU A 254 9.46 -0.76 -4.54
CA GLU A 254 10.59 -1.67 -4.31
C GLU A 254 11.65 -1.03 -3.39
N PRO A 255 12.40 -1.80 -2.59
CA PRO A 255 13.33 -1.27 -1.60
C PRO A 255 14.45 -0.42 -2.21
N GLU A 256 14.90 -0.80 -3.41
CA GLU A 256 15.96 -0.11 -4.14
C GLU A 256 15.40 0.89 -5.16
N SER A 257 14.08 1.05 -5.25
CA SER A 257 13.47 1.96 -6.21
C SER A 257 13.75 3.42 -5.87
N GLN A 258 14.00 4.23 -6.91
CA GLN A 258 14.12 5.67 -6.75
C GLN A 258 12.82 6.29 -6.21
N ASP A 259 11.66 5.75 -6.61
CA ASP A 259 10.35 6.21 -6.11
C ASP A 259 10.22 6.07 -4.58
N TRP A 260 10.76 4.98 -3.99
CA TRP A 260 10.79 4.80 -2.54
C TRP A 260 11.74 5.79 -1.87
N LYS A 261 12.95 5.97 -2.41
CA LYS A 261 13.92 6.93 -1.89
C LYS A 261 13.40 8.37 -1.94
N ASP A 262 12.76 8.75 -3.05
CA ASP A 262 12.16 10.06 -3.23
C ASP A 262 11.02 10.30 -2.22
N TYR A 263 10.22 9.28 -1.94
CA TYR A 263 9.18 9.35 -0.90
C TYR A 263 9.79 9.53 0.50
N VAL A 264 10.86 8.80 0.83
CA VAL A 264 11.54 8.93 2.12
C VAL A 264 12.23 10.28 2.27
N ALA A 265 12.90 10.77 1.23
CA ALA A 265 13.50 12.11 1.19
C ALA A 265 12.45 13.20 1.40
N GLU A 266 11.27 13.04 0.78
CA GLU A 266 10.15 13.95 0.96
C GLU A 266 9.58 13.91 2.39
N CYS A 267 9.49 12.74 3.03
CA CYS A 267 9.13 12.62 4.44
C CYS A 267 10.12 13.39 5.34
N VAL A 268 11.42 13.29 5.08
CA VAL A 268 12.46 14.03 5.82
C VAL A 268 12.30 15.54 5.60
N ARG A 269 12.12 15.98 4.35
CA ARG A 269 11.90 17.39 4.01
C ARG A 269 10.68 17.97 4.72
N VAL A 270 9.56 17.25 4.68
CA VAL A 270 8.29 17.67 5.28
C VAL A 270 8.38 17.69 6.80
N SER A 271 9.23 16.85 7.42
CA SER A 271 9.45 16.86 8.86
C SER A 271 10.11 18.14 9.39
N GLY A 272 10.55 19.08 8.54
CA GLY A 272 11.08 20.36 8.98
C GLY A 272 12.38 20.27 9.81
N GLY A 273 13.15 19.18 9.65
CA GLY A 273 14.39 18.93 10.40
C GLY A 273 14.21 18.13 11.70
N HIS A 274 12.99 17.67 11.99
CA HIS A 274 12.70 16.77 13.11
C HIS A 274 13.13 15.31 12.85
N ILE A 275 13.49 14.94 11.62
CA ILE A 275 14.13 13.66 11.30
C ILE A 275 15.55 13.97 10.81
N ARG A 276 16.56 13.43 11.52
CA ARG A 276 17.98 13.60 11.18
C ARG A 276 18.65 12.24 11.05
N VAL A 277 18.36 11.58 9.94
CA VAL A 277 18.93 10.29 9.55
C VAL A 277 19.35 10.40 8.10
N ASP A 278 20.44 9.73 7.72
CA ASP A 278 20.80 9.59 6.31
C ASP A 278 19.64 8.96 5.53
N ILE A 279 19.41 9.44 4.30
CA ILE A 279 18.24 9.05 3.52
C ILE A 279 18.31 7.57 3.13
N ASP A 280 19.49 7.06 2.80
CA ASP A 280 19.65 5.66 2.38
C ASP A 280 19.44 4.72 3.57
N ASP A 281 20.01 5.06 4.74
CA ASP A 281 19.80 4.29 5.98
C ASP A 281 18.33 4.31 6.42
N LEU A 282 17.70 5.49 6.36
CA LEU A 282 16.29 5.65 6.69
C LEU A 282 15.40 4.87 5.73
N ALA A 283 15.68 4.93 4.42
CA ALA A 283 14.89 4.21 3.42
C ALA A 283 14.97 2.70 3.62
N ALA A 284 16.16 2.16 3.93
CA ALA A 284 16.35 0.75 4.21
C ALA A 284 15.59 0.30 5.48
N GLU A 285 15.72 1.04 6.58
CA GLU A 285 15.06 0.69 7.85
C GLU A 285 13.54 0.85 7.75
N LEU A 286 13.05 1.92 7.14
CA LEU A 286 11.61 2.10 6.91
C LEU A 286 11.06 0.98 6.03
N TYR A 287 11.74 0.61 4.95
CA TYR A 287 11.28 -0.47 4.09
C TYR A 287 11.21 -1.79 4.88
N ARG A 288 12.27 -2.11 5.64
CA ARG A 288 12.32 -3.30 6.48
C ARG A 288 11.15 -3.37 7.46
N SER A 289 10.78 -2.25 8.07
CA SER A 289 9.74 -2.16 9.09
C SER A 289 8.32 -1.97 8.55
N THR A 290 8.15 -1.71 7.25
CA THR A 290 6.84 -1.34 6.66
C THR A 290 6.50 -2.08 5.37
N PHE A 291 7.44 -2.82 4.79
CA PHE A 291 7.32 -3.49 3.49
C PHE A 291 7.00 -2.52 2.34
N GLY A 292 7.48 -1.28 2.40
CA GLY A 292 7.19 -0.24 1.40
C GLY A 292 5.75 0.30 1.45
N ILE A 293 4.98 -0.03 2.48
CA ILE A 293 3.60 0.44 2.63
C ILE A 293 3.59 1.85 3.23
N LYS A 294 3.28 2.85 2.41
CA LYS A 294 3.32 4.29 2.77
C LYS A 294 2.56 4.63 4.05
N ARG A 295 1.35 4.10 4.23
CA ARG A 295 0.55 4.32 5.47
C ARG A 295 1.25 3.80 6.72
N LEU A 296 1.93 2.64 6.62
CA LEU A 296 2.68 2.08 7.75
C LEU A 296 3.95 2.90 8.02
N ALA A 297 4.60 3.42 6.99
CA ALA A 297 5.74 4.33 7.13
C ALA A 297 5.37 5.61 7.87
N VAL A 298 4.24 6.24 7.54
CA VAL A 298 3.72 7.40 8.30
C VAL A 298 3.49 7.02 9.76
N GLN A 299 2.81 5.90 10.03
CA GLN A 299 2.51 5.48 11.40
C GLN A 299 3.78 5.18 12.20
N LEU A 300 4.79 4.57 11.57
CA LEU A 300 6.07 4.28 12.20
C LEU A 300 6.84 5.58 12.51
N LEU A 301 6.88 6.53 11.59
CA LEU A 301 7.52 7.84 11.80
C LEU A 301 6.83 8.65 12.89
N LYS A 302 5.49 8.61 12.95
CA LYS A 302 4.70 9.18 14.05
C LYS A 302 5.13 8.63 15.40
N LEU A 303 5.22 7.31 15.52
CA LEU A 303 5.62 6.66 16.77
C LEU A 303 7.10 6.94 17.10
N ALA A 304 7.99 6.97 16.09
CA ALA A 304 9.39 7.31 16.28
C ALA A 304 9.57 8.75 16.81
N TYR A 305 8.73 9.69 16.37
CA TYR A 305 8.70 11.04 16.92
C TYR A 305 8.30 11.04 18.41
N ILE A 306 7.32 10.25 18.81
CA ILE A 306 6.91 10.12 20.22
C ILE A 306 8.06 9.53 21.06
N GLU A 307 8.70 8.45 20.60
CA GLU A 307 9.85 7.84 21.28
C GLU A 307 11.02 8.81 21.43
N CYS A 308 11.30 9.60 20.38
CA CYS A 308 12.31 10.65 20.42
C CYS A 308 12.01 11.70 21.51
N ARG A 309 10.77 12.19 21.57
CA ARG A 309 10.35 13.19 22.57
C ARG A 309 10.37 12.62 23.99
N ASN A 310 9.97 11.37 24.17
CA ASN A 310 10.05 10.67 25.46
C ASN A 310 11.49 10.50 25.94
N ALA A 311 12.45 10.38 25.01
CA ALA A 311 13.88 10.39 25.31
C ALA A 311 14.47 11.79 25.55
N GLY A 312 13.64 12.85 25.56
CA GLY A 312 14.07 14.24 25.75
C GLY A 312 14.78 14.85 24.55
N ARG A 313 14.70 14.23 23.37
CA ARG A 313 15.35 14.71 22.13
C ARG A 313 14.37 15.48 21.24
N GLU A 314 14.92 16.38 20.43
CA GLU A 314 14.16 17.20 19.48
C GLU A 314 14.12 16.64 18.05
N TYR A 315 15.01 15.68 17.75
CA TYR A 315 15.17 15.07 16.44
C TYR A 315 15.22 13.54 16.52
N VAL A 316 14.49 12.90 15.62
CA VAL A 316 14.40 11.45 15.46
C VAL A 316 15.70 10.94 14.86
N ILE A 317 16.25 9.90 15.50
CA ILE A 317 17.38 9.12 14.98
C ILE A 317 16.95 7.69 14.63
N LEU A 318 17.81 6.92 13.97
CA LEU A 318 17.53 5.54 13.56
C LEU A 318 17.08 4.64 14.73
N CYS A 319 17.67 4.82 15.92
CA CYS A 319 17.30 4.05 17.12
C CYS A 319 15.82 4.25 17.52
N ASP A 320 15.26 5.45 17.33
CA ASP A 320 13.87 5.74 17.66
C ASP A 320 12.90 4.99 16.72
N ILE A 321 13.29 4.78 15.47
CA ILE A 321 12.53 3.99 14.49
C ILE A 321 12.50 2.52 14.90
N SER A 322 13.66 1.96 15.28
CA SER A 322 13.72 0.58 15.75
C SER A 322 12.99 0.40 17.11
N ARG A 323 12.91 1.43 17.96
CA ARG A 323 12.08 1.44 19.18
C ARG A 323 10.60 1.50 18.84
N ALA A 324 10.21 2.40 17.94
CA ALA A 324 8.83 2.53 17.46
C ALA A 324 8.31 1.22 16.84
N TYR A 325 9.14 0.51 16.07
CA TYR A 325 8.80 -0.81 15.51
C TYR A 325 8.48 -1.85 16.60
N ARG A 326 9.20 -1.80 17.74
CA ARG A 326 9.00 -2.69 18.90
C ARG A 326 7.95 -2.19 19.89
N SER A 327 7.40 -0.99 19.66
CA SER A 327 6.41 -0.39 20.55
C SER A 327 5.09 -1.17 20.51
N SER A 328 4.36 -1.12 21.61
CA SER A 328 3.01 -1.72 21.68
C SER A 328 2.07 -1.14 20.62
N GLY A 329 2.19 0.17 20.32
CA GLY A 329 1.40 0.88 19.32
C GLY A 329 1.63 0.44 17.88
N TYR A 330 2.75 -0.21 17.58
CA TYR A 330 3.05 -0.76 16.24
C TYR A 330 2.94 -2.29 16.17
N SER A 331 2.75 -2.97 17.31
CA SER A 331 2.83 -4.44 17.42
C SER A 331 1.87 -5.24 16.51
N SER A 332 0.71 -4.69 16.15
CA SER A 332 -0.19 -5.32 15.20
C SER A 332 0.37 -5.26 13.77
N ASN A 333 0.85 -4.09 13.38
CA ASN A 333 1.41 -3.85 12.05
C ASN A 333 2.73 -4.59 11.87
N SER A 334 3.57 -4.67 12.92
CA SER A 334 4.84 -5.40 12.85
C SER A 334 4.61 -6.89 12.53
N LYS A 335 3.58 -7.51 13.12
CA LYS A 335 3.21 -8.90 12.81
C LYS A 335 2.76 -9.08 11.36
N GLU A 336 1.97 -8.15 10.82
CA GLU A 336 1.56 -8.17 9.42
C GLU A 336 2.76 -7.99 8.46
N VAL A 337 3.69 -7.10 8.79
CA VAL A 337 4.92 -6.88 8.01
C VAL A 337 5.82 -8.11 8.05
N GLU A 338 5.97 -8.76 9.21
CA GLU A 338 6.72 -10.01 9.33
C GLU A 338 6.10 -11.14 8.50
N GLU A 339 4.77 -11.25 8.49
CA GLU A 339 4.04 -12.19 7.65
C GLU A 339 4.25 -11.88 6.15
N LEU A 340 4.26 -10.60 5.73
CA LEU A 340 4.55 -10.21 4.35
C LEU A 340 5.96 -10.63 3.92
N HIS A 341 6.97 -10.37 4.76
CA HIS A 341 8.34 -10.82 4.50
C HIS A 341 8.44 -12.35 4.44
N PHE A 342 7.71 -13.06 5.31
CA PHE A 342 7.66 -14.52 5.31
C PHE A 342 7.02 -15.07 4.02
N GLN A 343 5.89 -14.50 3.59
CA GLN A 343 5.21 -14.87 2.35
C GLN A 343 6.06 -14.60 1.11
N ALA A 344 6.85 -13.51 1.10
CA ALA A 344 7.80 -13.24 0.04
C ALA A 344 8.86 -14.35 -0.05
N LEU A 345 9.41 -14.80 1.07
CA LEU A 345 10.43 -15.85 1.13
C LEU A 345 9.88 -17.26 0.81
N GLN A 346 8.65 -17.55 1.23
CA GLN A 346 8.03 -18.87 1.12
C GLN A 346 6.67 -18.80 0.40
N PRO A 347 6.65 -18.70 -0.95
CA PRO A 347 5.41 -18.55 -1.71
C PRO A 347 4.46 -19.76 -1.64
N ARG A 348 4.93 -20.91 -1.13
CA ARG A 348 4.16 -22.17 -1.03
C ARG A 348 3.60 -22.47 0.36
N SER A 349 3.89 -21.67 1.39
CA SER A 349 3.28 -21.90 2.71
C SER A 349 1.82 -21.44 2.70
N THR A 350 0.93 -22.23 3.28
CA THR A 350 -0.48 -21.89 3.49
C THR A 350 -0.58 -20.87 4.62
N GLY A 351 -0.22 -19.61 4.34
CA GLY A 351 -0.36 -18.52 5.29
C GLY A 351 -1.81 -18.35 5.76
N ARG A 352 -2.00 -18.08 7.06
CA ARG A 352 -3.32 -17.86 7.67
C ARG A 352 -4.02 -16.59 7.14
N HIS A 353 -3.25 -15.61 6.67
CA HIS A 353 -3.72 -14.27 6.27
C HIS A 353 -3.82 -14.13 4.75
N LEU A 354 -4.97 -14.53 4.19
CA LEU A 354 -5.25 -14.40 2.75
C LEU A 354 -5.35 -12.94 2.28
N ASP A 355 -5.67 -12.02 3.19
CA ASP A 355 -5.77 -10.59 2.95
C ASP A 355 -4.43 -9.89 2.64
N LEU A 356 -3.31 -10.50 3.07
CA LEU A 356 -1.96 -10.04 2.75
C LEU A 356 -1.38 -10.69 1.48
N ARG A 357 -2.03 -11.75 0.99
CA ARG A 357 -1.56 -12.51 -0.17
C ARG A 357 -2.18 -11.99 -1.46
N CYS A 358 -1.33 -11.64 -2.43
CA CYS A 358 -1.80 -11.32 -3.78
C CYS A 358 -2.53 -12.54 -4.39
N PRO A 359 -3.79 -12.38 -4.84
CA PRO A 359 -4.60 -13.48 -5.38
C PRO A 359 -4.27 -13.84 -6.83
N PHE A 360 -3.39 -13.07 -7.49
CA PHE A 360 -3.03 -13.24 -8.90
C PHE A 360 -1.58 -13.69 -9.04
N ASP A 361 -1.28 -14.36 -10.15
CA ASP A 361 0.07 -14.74 -10.50
C ASP A 361 0.87 -13.54 -11.00
N LEU A 362 1.72 -12.99 -10.13
CA LEU A 362 2.61 -11.90 -10.50
C LEU A 362 3.79 -12.39 -11.38
N PRO A 363 4.29 -11.54 -12.30
CA PRO A 363 5.51 -11.79 -13.07
C PRO A 363 6.71 -12.14 -12.18
N ILE A 364 7.62 -12.97 -12.69
CA ILE A 364 8.77 -13.47 -11.94
C ILE A 364 9.71 -12.34 -11.50
N GLU A 365 9.87 -11.33 -12.35
CA GLU A 365 10.74 -10.16 -12.12
C GLU A 365 10.33 -9.40 -10.85
N MET A 366 9.03 -9.08 -10.71
CA MET A 366 8.46 -8.40 -9.55
C MET A 366 8.59 -9.23 -8.25
N LYS A 367 8.61 -10.56 -8.36
CA LYS A 367 8.86 -11.45 -7.19
C LYS A 367 10.34 -11.46 -6.79
N SER A 368 11.26 -11.30 -7.75
CA SER A 368 12.70 -11.50 -7.53
C SER A 368 13.32 -10.43 -6.63
N ASN A 369 13.00 -9.15 -6.85
CA ASN A 369 13.64 -8.04 -6.13
C ASN A 369 13.26 -8.03 -4.64
N VAL A 370 11.97 -8.22 -4.35
CA VAL A 370 11.47 -8.34 -2.97
C VAL A 370 12.09 -9.56 -2.26
N VAL A 371 12.23 -10.69 -2.96
CA VAL A 371 12.85 -11.90 -2.41
C VAL A 371 14.34 -11.71 -2.13
N LYS A 372 15.09 -11.06 -3.03
CA LYS A 372 16.52 -10.75 -2.83
C LYS A 372 16.71 -9.91 -1.58
N PHE A 373 15.93 -8.84 -1.44
CA PHE A 373 15.98 -7.99 -0.26
C PHE A 373 15.62 -8.76 1.01
N ALA A 374 14.50 -9.50 1.01
CA ALA A 374 14.07 -10.27 2.18
C ALA A 374 15.08 -11.36 2.58
N ARG A 375 15.77 -11.98 1.61
CA ARG A 375 16.85 -12.94 1.87
C ARG A 375 18.08 -12.25 2.46
N ALA A 376 18.54 -11.16 1.85
CA ALA A 376 19.66 -10.38 2.36
C ALA A 376 19.41 -9.87 3.77
N ASP A 377 18.21 -9.35 4.06
CA ASP A 377 17.83 -8.92 5.41
C ASP A 377 17.81 -10.09 6.40
N ARG A 378 17.25 -11.25 6.00
CA ARG A 378 17.26 -12.45 6.84
C ARG A 378 18.68 -12.91 7.14
N ASP A 379 19.55 -12.97 6.14
CA ASP A 379 20.94 -13.39 6.28
C ASP A 379 21.69 -12.42 7.19
N ASN A 380 21.50 -11.11 7.03
CA ASN A 380 22.04 -10.08 7.93
C ASN A 380 21.55 -10.25 9.38
N ARG A 381 20.27 -10.58 9.61
CA ARG A 381 19.74 -10.86 10.96
C ARG A 381 20.35 -12.12 11.57
N VAL A 382 20.52 -13.16 10.77
CA VAL A 382 21.16 -14.40 11.23
C VAL A 382 22.61 -14.12 11.59
N ILE A 383 23.34 -13.40 10.73
CA ILE A 383 24.72 -13.00 10.99
C ILE A 383 24.81 -12.16 12.26
N ALA A 384 23.97 -11.12 12.42
CA ALA A 384 23.96 -10.28 13.61
C ALA A 384 23.65 -11.07 14.89
N LYS A 385 22.64 -11.96 14.86
CA LYS A 385 22.33 -12.82 16.01
C LYS A 385 23.43 -13.81 16.33
N VAL A 386 24.04 -14.42 15.31
CA VAL A 386 25.18 -15.33 15.49
C VAL A 386 26.34 -14.58 16.10
N PHE A 387 26.63 -13.37 15.62
CA PHE A 387 27.65 -12.48 16.17
C PHE A 387 27.37 -12.15 17.63
N ASP A 388 26.16 -11.68 17.95
CA ASP A 388 25.74 -11.37 19.34
C ASP A 388 25.80 -12.61 20.27
N SER A 389 25.46 -13.78 19.74
CA SER A 389 25.52 -15.04 20.48
C SER A 389 26.95 -15.53 20.72
N ALA A 390 27.88 -15.19 19.83
CA ALA A 390 29.29 -15.54 19.89
C ALA A 390 30.10 -14.58 20.80
N LEU A 391 29.57 -13.41 21.13
CA LEU A 391 30.20 -12.48 22.07
C LEU A 391 30.15 -13.02 23.51
N ASN A 392 31.30 -13.00 24.18
CA ASN A 392 31.41 -13.28 25.60
C ASN A 392 30.84 -12.12 26.45
N GLU A 393 30.58 -12.37 27.73
CA GLU A 393 29.92 -11.41 28.63
C GLU A 393 30.68 -10.07 28.77
N ASN A 394 32.02 -10.14 28.73
CA ASN A 394 32.92 -8.97 28.70
C ASN A 394 32.87 -8.20 27.36
N GLU A 395 32.65 -8.89 26.24
CA GLU A 395 32.59 -8.28 24.91
C GLU A 395 31.21 -7.65 24.66
N ARG A 396 30.14 -8.25 25.18
CA ARG A 396 28.79 -7.64 25.16
C ARG A 396 28.71 -6.38 26.02
N SER A 397 29.39 -6.38 27.17
CA SER A 397 29.45 -5.18 28.03
C SER A 397 30.30 -4.08 27.37
N ALA A 398 31.42 -4.43 26.72
CA ALA A 398 32.19 -3.49 25.92
C ALA A 398 31.39 -2.90 24.73
N MET A 399 30.62 -3.70 23.99
CA MET A 399 29.77 -3.20 22.90
C MET A 399 28.70 -2.21 23.38
N LYS A 400 28.08 -2.46 24.55
CA LYS A 400 27.13 -1.50 25.16
C LYS A 400 27.77 -0.15 25.49
N HIS A 401 29.09 -0.11 25.72
CA HIS A 401 29.83 1.13 25.95
C HIS A 401 30.28 1.81 24.64
N ILE A 402 30.30 1.10 23.51
CA ILE A 402 30.74 1.60 22.20
C ILE A 402 29.58 2.21 21.38
N ASP A 403 28.31 1.90 21.69
CA ASP A 403 27.12 2.39 20.97
C ASP A 403 26.82 3.92 21.09
N LEU A 404 27.84 4.74 21.35
CA LEU A 404 27.81 6.20 21.31
C LEU A 404 28.68 6.74 20.16
N THR A 405 28.46 6.33 18.91
CA THR A 405 28.60 7.12 17.66
C THR A 405 28.52 6.21 16.42
N PRO A 406 27.63 6.48 15.44
CA PRO A 406 27.73 5.84 14.13
C PRO A 406 28.61 6.69 13.22
N GLY A 407 29.82 6.20 12.93
CA GLY A 407 30.73 6.81 11.96
C GLY A 407 32.07 6.09 11.93
N ASP A 408 32.38 5.48 10.78
CA ASP A 408 33.63 4.81 10.43
C ASP A 408 34.04 3.56 11.23
N VAL A 409 33.71 2.39 10.66
CA VAL A 409 34.64 1.26 10.75
C VAL A 409 34.90 0.72 9.35
N SER A 410 35.97 1.24 8.76
CA SER A 410 36.75 0.61 7.70
C SER A 410 36.95 -0.89 7.98
N ARG A 411 36.71 -1.73 6.96
CA ARG A 411 36.93 -3.18 6.99
C ARG A 411 38.25 -3.55 7.67
N PRO A 412 38.26 -4.31 8.78
CA PRO A 412 39.50 -4.83 9.31
C PRO A 412 39.99 -5.99 8.45
N SER A 413 41.27 -5.93 8.07
CA SER A 413 42.01 -6.93 7.29
C SER A 413 41.97 -8.31 7.93
N LYS A 414 41.90 -9.35 7.08
CA LYS A 414 41.89 -10.78 7.46
C LYS A 414 42.96 -11.11 8.52
N PRO A 415 42.64 -11.84 9.59
CA PRO A 415 43.65 -12.29 10.55
C PRO A 415 44.49 -13.42 9.95
N VAL A 416 45.81 -13.32 10.16
CA VAL A 416 46.80 -14.33 9.81
C VAL A 416 46.55 -15.62 10.61
N ARG A 417 46.47 -16.76 9.94
CA ARG A 417 46.28 -18.09 10.56
C ARG A 417 47.49 -18.43 11.46
N ARG A 418 47.22 -18.82 12.71
CA ARG A 418 48.23 -19.44 13.59
C ARG A 418 48.57 -20.85 13.11
N PRO A 419 49.83 -21.31 13.26
CA PRO A 419 50.20 -22.67 12.89
C PRO A 419 49.52 -23.69 13.83
N PRO A 420 49.22 -24.90 13.34
CA PRO A 420 48.51 -25.92 14.11
C PRO A 420 49.39 -26.45 15.25
N VAL A 421 48.78 -26.64 16.43
CA VAL A 421 49.40 -27.30 17.59
C VAL A 421 49.62 -28.79 17.26
N PRO A 422 50.78 -29.38 17.60
CA PRO A 422 51.04 -30.80 17.36
C PRO A 422 50.06 -31.68 18.14
N LYS A 423 49.57 -32.76 17.53
CA LYS A 423 48.75 -33.77 18.21
C LYS A 423 49.59 -34.46 19.29
N ALA A 424 49.06 -34.54 20.51
CA ALA A 424 49.64 -35.31 21.60
C ALA A 424 49.71 -36.81 21.21
N THR A 425 50.80 -37.47 21.57
CA THR A 425 51.01 -38.90 21.34
C THR A 425 50.20 -39.75 22.32
N ASP A 426 49.82 -40.97 21.91
CA ASP A 426 48.93 -41.86 22.67
C ASP A 426 49.42 -42.15 24.11
N ASP A 427 50.74 -42.15 24.33
CA ASP A 427 51.35 -42.33 25.66
C ASP A 427 51.11 -41.15 26.62
N GLU A 428 50.97 -39.93 26.11
CA GLU A 428 50.64 -38.75 26.93
C GLU A 428 49.17 -38.78 27.32
N SER A 429 48.31 -39.23 26.40
CA SER A 429 46.87 -39.37 26.63
C SER A 429 46.56 -40.45 27.68
N ALA A 430 47.32 -41.55 27.69
CA ALA A 430 47.19 -42.61 28.69
C ALA A 430 47.62 -42.14 30.10
N ARG A 431 48.68 -41.32 30.21
CA ARG A 431 49.17 -40.79 31.50
C ARG A 431 48.19 -39.79 32.11
N ASP A 432 47.58 -38.95 31.29
CA ASP A 432 46.60 -37.96 31.77
C ASP A 432 45.28 -38.63 32.18
N PHE A 433 44.89 -39.73 31.52
CA PHE A 433 43.74 -40.52 31.94
C PHE A 433 43.99 -41.25 33.27
N GLN A 434 45.19 -41.77 33.49
CA GLN A 434 45.54 -42.45 34.75
C GLN A 434 45.49 -41.48 35.95
N LYS A 435 46.03 -40.26 35.79
CA LYS A 435 45.95 -39.19 36.80
C LYS A 435 44.51 -38.79 37.14
N TYR A 436 43.62 -38.85 36.14
CA TYR A 436 42.21 -38.56 36.34
C TYR A 436 41.50 -39.65 37.15
N ILE A 437 41.80 -40.92 36.90
CA ILE A 437 41.24 -42.04 37.67
C ILE A 437 41.70 -42.04 39.13
N ASP A 438 42.99 -41.76 39.38
CA ASP A 438 43.53 -41.68 40.74
C ASP A 438 42.90 -40.56 41.58
N SER A 439 42.34 -39.53 40.93
CA SER A 439 41.64 -38.43 41.60
C SER A 439 40.22 -38.78 42.07
N MET A 440 39.66 -39.93 41.66
CA MET A 440 38.27 -40.34 41.97
C MET A 440 38.14 -41.37 43.10
N SER A 441 39.22 -41.95 43.63
CA SER A 441 39.14 -43.04 44.61
C SER A 441 39.47 -42.63 46.05
N LEU A 442 38.53 -42.01 46.77
CA LEU A 442 38.45 -42.03 48.24
C LEU A 442 36.99 -41.83 48.71
N PRO A 443 36.29 -42.86 49.25
CA PRO A 443 34.97 -42.69 49.85
C PRO A 443 35.06 -42.44 51.36
N SER A 444 34.47 -41.35 51.85
CA SER A 444 34.26 -41.11 53.30
C SER A 444 33.06 -41.90 53.82
N LYS A 445 33.26 -42.73 54.86
CA LYS A 445 32.22 -43.55 55.52
C LYS A 445 31.11 -42.68 56.18
N PRO A 446 29.84 -43.15 56.19
CA PRO A 446 28.72 -42.40 56.78
C PRO A 446 28.66 -42.52 58.32
N LYS A 447 28.33 -41.41 59.01
CA LYS A 447 28.04 -41.38 60.45
C LYS A 447 26.63 -41.92 60.73
N LYS A 448 26.51 -42.86 61.67
CA LYS A 448 25.22 -43.35 62.19
C LYS A 448 24.58 -42.33 63.15
N PRO A 449 23.24 -42.19 63.15
CA PRO A 449 22.53 -41.32 64.07
C PRO A 449 22.38 -41.96 65.47
N ARG A 450 22.40 -41.11 66.51
CA ARG A 450 21.88 -41.40 67.85
C ARG A 450 20.84 -40.36 68.20
#